data_AF-A0A3P8AB00-F1
#
_entry.id   AF-A0A3P8AB00-F1
#
_cell.length_a   1.000
_cell.length_b   1.000
_cell.length_c   1.000
_cell.angle_alpha   90.00
_cell.angle_beta   90.00
_cell.angle_gamma   90.00
#
_symmetry.space_group_name_H-M   'P 1'
#
loop_
_entity.id
_entity.type
_entity.pdbx_description
1 polymer ?
#
loop_
_entity_poly.entity_id
_entity_poly.type
_entity_poly.pdbx_seq_one_letter_code
_entity_poly.pdbx_strand_id
1 'polypeptide(L)'
;MCFLFVVCFKGAICDFRLDYGRVLNRKAKIVVINRNKKNLYLNADYFWRPYLTIQADVGTTLRDLSFELQNSTNELNCSTEWLNILKSRETKQDEEIKLSCQVEGIEHNNPLSVLWKLEHYGLPTDSSEDSIIIADGGDFVGSAAYIVRPRQPLSWLDPGPFGTLGVGGGFALGAKLCRPNATVWVIYGDGSAGYSLVEWDSLSRHHAPAIAVIGNDACWSQIARDQVTFFRSKVGCQLNYTPYEVVGSAYCRSVAPVSDNFITNNSNPVNGFLVDKPQLEQIVHIFDEAKRLSNKGIPSVVNCLISASSFREGRPVLVEFPIDLLYPYKLVEQHTKLSDKTNSLRQKIVNWYLRFYLFNLFANGFSSKSHPSKTNGLDGIVVKSPKIPLPSKRQVKKLAQLIKLSEKPILLISSQAVLPPISAEETAVHVQTLGIPTYMSGMARGLLGRDHQLGFRHARRTALREADLIILAGIYCFEF
;
A
#
# COMPACT_ATOMS: atom_id res chain seq x y z
N MET A 1 29.55 -16.68 18.01
CA MET A 1 29.03 -15.45 18.65
C MET A 1 28.66 -14.48 17.54
N CYS A 2 27.49 -14.68 16.92
CA CYS A 2 27.00 -13.80 15.86
C CYS A 2 26.48 -12.52 16.52
N PHE A 3 27.15 -11.40 16.27
CA PHE A 3 26.63 -10.08 16.60
C PHE A 3 25.41 -9.81 15.72
N LEU A 4 24.23 -10.22 16.20
CA LEU A 4 22.97 -9.74 15.67
C LEU A 4 22.88 -8.26 16.05
N PHE A 5 23.20 -7.37 15.11
CA PHE A 5 22.88 -5.96 15.25
C PHE A 5 21.35 -5.84 15.21
N VAL A 6 20.72 -5.93 16.39
CA VAL A 6 19.31 -5.59 16.56
C VAL A 6 19.20 -4.08 16.37
N VAL A 7 18.93 -3.64 15.14
CA VAL A 7 18.59 -2.25 14.89
C VAL A 7 17.07 -2.13 15.09
N CYS A 8 16.67 -1.76 16.31
CA CYS A 8 15.28 -1.42 16.62
C CYS A 8 14.90 -0.14 15.87
N PHE A 9 14.40 -0.29 14.66
CA PHE A 9 13.73 0.81 13.97
C PHE A 9 12.22 0.65 14.11
N LYS A 10 11.59 1.60 14.80
CA LYS A 10 10.14 1.77 14.82
C LYS A 10 9.71 2.37 13.48
N GLY A 11 8.70 1.81 12.82
CA GLY A 11 8.19 2.36 11.55
C GLY A 11 7.71 3.81 11.72
N ALA A 12 7.96 4.68 10.74
CA ALA A 12 7.87 6.14 10.94
C ALA A 12 7.76 6.97 9.65
N ILE A 13 7.73 8.31 9.80
CA ILE A 13 8.10 9.24 8.74
C ILE A 13 9.54 8.92 8.41
N CYS A 14 9.77 8.65 7.13
CA CYS A 14 10.97 7.96 6.70
C CYS A 14 11.14 6.59 7.40
N ASP A 15 10.30 5.63 7.02
CA ASP A 15 10.47 4.22 7.40
C ASP A 15 11.50 3.52 6.49
N PHE A 16 11.53 2.19 6.52
CA PHE A 16 12.37 1.38 5.65
C PHE A 16 12.18 1.67 4.15
N ARG A 17 10.98 2.09 3.71
CA ARG A 17 10.69 2.44 2.30
C ARG A 17 11.38 3.73 1.86
N LEU A 18 11.83 4.53 2.83
CA LEU A 18 12.65 5.73 2.66
C LEU A 18 14.00 5.60 3.36
N ASP A 19 14.46 4.37 3.63
CA ASP A 19 15.79 4.10 4.19
C ASP A 19 16.06 4.88 5.49
N TYR A 20 15.04 5.04 6.33
CA TYR A 20 15.09 5.81 7.57
C TYR A 20 15.57 7.26 7.42
N GLY A 21 15.38 7.82 6.22
CA GLY A 21 15.77 9.18 5.87
C GLY A 21 17.21 9.31 5.38
N ARG A 22 17.99 8.22 5.35
CA ARG A 22 19.35 8.20 4.76
C ARG A 22 19.36 8.56 3.27
N VAL A 23 18.23 8.33 2.60
CA VAL A 23 18.04 8.68 1.20
C VAL A 23 17.89 10.19 0.98
N LEU A 24 17.43 10.94 1.98
CA LEU A 24 17.15 12.36 1.82
C LEU A 24 18.46 13.12 1.67
N ASN A 25 18.50 14.07 0.74
CA ASN A 25 19.64 14.96 0.59
C ASN A 25 19.90 15.73 1.90
N ARG A 26 21.10 15.58 2.48
CA ARG A 26 21.49 16.24 3.73
C ARG A 26 21.51 17.77 3.64
N LYS A 27 21.64 18.33 2.42
CA LYS A 27 21.61 19.77 2.18
C LYS A 27 20.21 20.30 1.88
N ALA A 28 19.22 19.43 1.63
CA ALA A 28 17.87 19.85 1.32
C ALA A 28 17.17 20.45 2.55
N LYS A 29 16.30 21.42 2.30
CA LYS A 29 15.32 21.84 3.30
C LYS A 29 14.20 20.80 3.32
N ILE A 30 14.02 20.13 4.46
CA ILE A 30 12.99 19.09 4.60
C ILE A 30 11.77 19.70 5.31
N VAL A 31 10.62 19.69 4.65
CA VAL A 31 9.33 20.15 5.20
C VAL A 31 8.47 18.95 5.50
N VAL A 32 7.85 18.90 6.68
CA VAL A 32 7.00 17.78 7.09
C VAL A 32 5.61 18.29 7.46
N ILE A 33 4.58 17.75 6.82
CA ILE A 33 3.17 18.06 7.07
C ILE A 33 2.47 16.79 7.56
N ASN A 34 1.93 16.83 8.78
CA ASN A 34 1.25 15.68 9.36
C ASN A 34 0.22 16.12 10.41
N ARG A 35 -0.92 15.41 10.50
CA ARG A 35 -1.92 15.65 11.54
C ARG A 35 -1.40 15.30 12.94
N ASN A 36 -0.56 14.28 13.05
CA ASN A 36 -0.01 13.81 14.31
C ASN A 36 1.34 14.48 14.61
N LYS A 37 1.43 15.15 15.76
CA LYS A 37 2.64 15.85 16.21
C LYS A 37 3.85 14.93 16.36
N LYS A 38 3.67 13.71 16.86
CA LYS A 38 4.76 12.75 17.07
C LYS A 38 5.37 12.32 15.74
N ASN A 39 4.54 12.12 14.73
CA ASN A 39 5.00 11.74 13.40
C ASN A 39 5.92 12.79 12.78
N LEU A 40 5.71 14.08 13.02
CA LEU A 40 6.54 15.17 12.48
C LEU A 40 8.05 15.02 12.75
N TYR A 41 8.43 14.36 13.83
CA TYR A 41 9.82 14.26 14.31
C TYR A 41 10.30 12.81 14.42
N LEU A 42 9.47 11.83 14.08
CA LEU A 42 9.80 10.43 14.27
C LEU A 42 10.95 10.03 13.31
N ASN A 43 11.98 9.35 13.83
CA ASN A 43 13.25 9.05 13.15
C ASN A 43 14.07 10.28 12.68
N ALA A 44 13.69 11.49 13.07
CA ALA A 44 14.51 12.68 12.84
C ALA A 44 15.77 12.66 13.71
N ASP A 45 16.71 13.53 13.39
CA ASP A 45 17.97 13.80 14.09
C ASP A 45 19.03 12.68 14.02
N TYR A 46 18.73 11.53 13.42
CA TYR A 46 19.72 10.49 13.09
C TYR A 46 20.37 10.68 11.71
N PHE A 47 19.55 10.75 10.66
CA PHE A 47 20.04 10.87 9.26
C PHE A 47 19.53 12.11 8.54
N TRP A 48 18.51 12.75 9.10
CA TRP A 48 17.81 13.88 8.51
C TRP A 48 17.18 14.72 9.62
N ARG A 49 16.88 15.99 9.35
CA ARG A 49 16.23 16.88 10.32
C ARG A 49 15.21 17.76 9.60
N PRO A 50 13.97 17.91 10.14
CA PRO A 50 13.00 18.80 9.54
C PRO A 50 13.47 20.26 9.66
N TYR A 51 13.43 20.96 8.54
CA TYR A 51 13.63 22.41 8.45
C TYR A 51 12.36 23.18 8.86
N LEU A 52 11.20 22.68 8.45
CA LEU A 52 9.88 23.22 8.80
C LEU A 52 8.91 22.08 9.09
N THR A 53 8.24 22.13 10.23
CA THR A 53 7.16 21.21 10.57
C THR A 53 5.82 21.94 10.59
N ILE A 54 4.79 21.30 10.05
CA ILE A 54 3.41 21.80 10.02
C ILE A 54 2.51 20.71 10.60
N GLN A 55 2.10 20.88 11.86
CA GLN A 55 1.08 20.03 12.46
C GLN A 55 -0.29 20.47 11.93
N ALA A 56 -0.74 19.88 10.83
CA ALA A 56 -1.98 20.24 10.18
C ALA A 56 -2.51 19.10 9.31
N ASP A 57 -3.77 19.24 8.91
CA ASP A 57 -4.32 18.50 7.79
C ASP A 57 -3.56 18.81 6.48
N VAL A 58 -3.27 17.76 5.72
CA VAL A 58 -2.52 17.83 4.47
C VAL A 58 -3.35 18.54 3.40
N GLY A 59 -4.59 18.10 3.14
CA GLY A 59 -5.42 18.69 2.09
C GLY A 59 -5.64 20.19 2.31
N THR A 60 -5.98 20.59 3.53
CA THR A 60 -6.13 22.00 3.94
C THR A 60 -4.82 22.78 3.75
N THR A 61 -3.67 22.20 4.14
CA THR A 61 -2.36 22.85 3.96
C THR A 61 -2.04 23.05 2.49
N LEU A 62 -2.30 22.06 1.64
CA LEU A 62 -2.03 22.14 0.20
C LEU A 62 -2.96 23.12 -0.51
N ARG A 63 -4.23 23.19 -0.11
CA ARG A 63 -5.18 24.22 -0.57
C ARG A 63 -4.69 25.63 -0.24
N ASP A 64 -4.40 25.89 1.03
CA ASP A 64 -3.99 27.23 1.46
C ASP A 64 -2.65 27.63 0.82
N LEU A 65 -1.75 26.66 0.63
CA LEU A 65 -0.49 26.82 -0.11
C LEU A 65 -0.71 27.14 -1.59
N SER A 66 -1.61 26.41 -2.25
CA SER A 66 -2.02 26.65 -3.63
C SER A 66 -2.49 28.10 -3.82
N PHE A 67 -3.37 28.59 -2.95
CA PHE A 67 -3.84 29.98 -3.01
C PHE A 67 -2.72 31.00 -2.75
N GLU A 68 -1.81 30.74 -1.81
CA GLU A 68 -0.67 31.63 -1.55
C GLU A 68 0.35 31.66 -2.71
N LEU A 69 0.50 30.55 -3.45
CA LEU A 69 1.34 30.49 -4.64
C LEU A 69 0.70 31.24 -5.82
N GLN A 70 -0.61 31.08 -6.03
CA GLN A 70 -1.35 31.76 -7.12
C GLN A 70 -1.46 33.28 -6.93
N ASN A 71 -1.57 33.75 -5.68
CA ASN A 71 -1.63 35.20 -5.38
C ASN A 71 -0.28 35.92 -5.57
N SER A 72 0.79 35.21 -5.92
CA SER A 72 2.11 35.77 -6.10
C SER A 72 2.44 35.98 -7.56
N THR A 73 2.96 37.15 -7.89
CA THR A 73 3.39 37.50 -9.25
C THR A 73 4.66 36.78 -9.70
N ASN A 74 5.47 36.25 -8.76
CA ASN A 74 6.73 35.58 -9.10
C ASN A 74 6.48 34.15 -9.55
N GLU A 75 7.03 33.80 -10.72
CA GLU A 75 7.08 32.42 -11.24
C GLU A 75 7.87 31.49 -10.30
N LEU A 76 7.58 30.19 -10.41
CA LEU A 76 8.31 29.15 -9.69
C LEU A 76 9.73 29.03 -10.23
N ASN A 77 10.74 28.98 -9.36
CA ASN A 77 12.13 28.72 -9.76
C ASN A 77 12.41 27.23 -10.06
N CYS A 78 11.39 26.37 -10.02
CA CYS A 78 11.54 24.96 -10.37
C CYS A 78 12.01 24.84 -11.82
N SER A 79 13.25 24.38 -12.01
CA SER A 79 13.86 24.37 -13.33
C SER A 79 13.14 23.39 -14.28
N THR A 80 12.86 23.84 -15.51
CA THR A 80 12.38 22.96 -16.59
C THR A 80 13.36 21.81 -16.84
N GLU A 81 14.67 22.04 -16.65
CA GLU A 81 15.70 21.00 -16.73
C GLU A 81 15.47 19.92 -15.68
N TRP A 82 15.08 20.29 -14.45
CA TRP A 82 14.81 19.33 -13.39
C TRP A 82 13.64 18.40 -13.74
N LEU A 83 12.54 18.96 -14.24
CA LEU A 83 11.40 18.18 -14.73
C LEU A 83 11.80 17.24 -15.88
N ASN A 84 12.63 17.70 -16.82
CA ASN A 84 13.10 16.90 -17.94
C ASN A 84 14.00 15.74 -17.48
N ILE A 85 14.89 15.97 -16.51
CA ILE A 85 15.72 14.92 -15.90
C ILE A 85 14.84 13.84 -15.27
N LEU A 86 13.82 14.23 -14.50
CA LEU A 86 12.91 13.28 -13.87
C LEU A 86 12.08 12.50 -14.91
N LYS A 87 11.55 13.17 -15.93
CA LYS A 87 10.81 12.54 -17.04
C LYS A 87 11.68 11.54 -17.79
N SER A 88 12.92 11.90 -18.13
CA SER A 88 13.87 11.01 -18.80
C SER A 88 14.12 9.73 -17.99
N ARG A 89 14.24 9.84 -16.67
CA ARG A 89 14.41 8.68 -15.77
C ARG A 89 13.15 7.82 -15.68
N GLU A 90 11.97 8.44 -15.64
CA GLU A 90 10.68 7.72 -15.65
C GLU A 90 10.53 6.92 -16.95
N THR A 91 10.75 7.55 -18.11
CA THR A 91 10.67 6.90 -19.44
C THR A 91 11.65 5.75 -19.54
N LYS A 92 12.92 5.96 -19.14
CA LYS A 92 13.94 4.90 -19.17
C LYS A 92 13.51 3.69 -18.33
N GLN A 93 12.98 3.92 -17.12
CA GLN A 93 12.55 2.83 -16.26
C GLN A 93 11.33 2.09 -16.84
N ASP A 94 10.39 2.80 -17.46
CA ASP A 94 9.24 2.19 -18.14
C ASP A 94 9.66 1.34 -19.35
N GLU A 95 10.67 1.79 -20.11
CA GLU A 95 11.25 1.01 -21.21
C GLU A 95 11.94 -0.28 -20.71
N GLU A 96 12.73 -0.20 -19.65
CA GLU A 96 13.35 -1.37 -19.00
C GLU A 96 12.28 -2.37 -18.51
N ILE A 97 11.20 -1.87 -17.91
CA ILE A 97 10.07 -2.70 -17.47
C ILE A 97 9.40 -3.35 -18.67
N LYS A 98 9.13 -2.60 -19.75
CA LYS A 98 8.51 -3.11 -20.97
C LYS A 98 9.34 -4.25 -21.59
N LEU A 99 10.66 -4.09 -21.68
CA LEU A 99 11.57 -5.15 -22.13
C LEU A 99 11.49 -6.38 -21.20
N SER A 100 11.47 -6.16 -19.89
CA SER A 100 11.33 -7.25 -18.90
C SER A 100 10.00 -7.99 -19.02
N CYS A 101 8.94 -7.35 -19.52
CA CYS A 101 7.64 -7.98 -19.79
C CYS A 101 7.62 -8.86 -21.04
N GLN A 102 8.63 -8.76 -21.91
CA GLN A 102 8.74 -9.56 -23.14
C GLN A 102 9.55 -10.84 -22.94
N VAL A 103 10.26 -10.95 -21.82
CA VAL A 103 10.99 -12.17 -21.45
C VAL A 103 10.00 -13.30 -21.19
N GLU A 104 10.21 -14.46 -21.78
CA GLU A 104 9.37 -15.62 -21.52
C GLU A 104 9.64 -16.18 -20.11
N GLY A 105 8.58 -16.56 -19.40
CA GLY A 105 8.73 -17.28 -18.13
C GLY A 105 9.23 -18.71 -18.37
N ILE A 106 9.90 -19.30 -17.38
CA ILE A 106 10.52 -20.62 -17.53
C ILE A 106 9.44 -21.71 -17.60
N GLU A 107 8.77 -21.98 -16.49
CA GLU A 107 7.76 -23.05 -16.38
C GLU A 107 6.35 -22.54 -16.71
N HIS A 108 6.01 -21.37 -16.19
CA HIS A 108 4.72 -20.70 -16.37
C HIS A 108 4.89 -19.27 -16.89
N ASN A 109 3.82 -18.48 -16.93
CA ASN A 109 3.84 -17.11 -17.47
C ASN A 109 4.86 -16.22 -16.75
N ASN A 110 5.48 -15.30 -17.47
CA ASN A 110 6.22 -14.22 -16.81
C ASN A 110 5.20 -13.31 -16.07
N PRO A 111 5.34 -13.11 -14.75
CA PRO A 111 4.41 -12.28 -13.98
C PRO A 111 4.31 -10.84 -14.51
N LEU A 112 5.39 -10.29 -15.05
CA LEU A 112 5.39 -8.95 -15.62
C LEU A 112 4.55 -8.87 -16.89
N SER A 113 4.53 -9.92 -17.72
CA SER A 113 3.68 -9.97 -18.92
C SER A 113 2.20 -9.95 -18.56
N VAL A 114 1.80 -10.68 -17.51
CA VAL A 114 0.42 -10.67 -16.98
C VAL A 114 0.03 -9.26 -16.51
N LEU A 115 0.87 -8.64 -15.67
CA LEU A 115 0.63 -7.30 -15.14
C LEU A 115 0.64 -6.22 -16.22
N TRP A 116 1.50 -6.36 -17.23
CA TRP A 116 1.54 -5.47 -18.39
C TRP A 116 0.23 -5.53 -19.16
N LYS A 117 -0.30 -6.74 -19.41
CA LYS A 117 -1.58 -6.92 -20.09
C LYS A 117 -2.75 -6.42 -19.24
N LEU A 118 -2.71 -6.59 -17.91
CA LEU A 118 -3.70 -6.01 -17.00
C LEU A 118 -3.70 -4.47 -17.09
N GLU A 119 -2.53 -3.83 -17.04
CA GLU A 119 -2.41 -2.36 -17.11
C GLU A 119 -2.92 -1.77 -18.44
N HIS A 120 -2.68 -2.45 -19.56
CA HIS A 120 -2.97 -1.91 -20.90
C HIS A 120 -4.27 -2.38 -21.53
N TYR A 121 -4.81 -3.53 -21.10
CA TYR A 121 -5.99 -4.15 -21.72
C TYR A 121 -7.08 -4.53 -20.71
N GLY A 122 -6.72 -4.78 -19.44
CA GLY A 122 -7.71 -5.06 -18.41
C GLY A 122 -8.30 -3.79 -17.81
N LEU A 123 -7.44 -2.87 -17.37
CA LEU A 123 -7.81 -1.63 -16.71
C LEU A 123 -8.15 -0.51 -17.72
N PRO A 124 -9.03 0.45 -17.37
CA PRO A 124 -9.41 1.56 -18.25
C PRO A 124 -8.21 2.37 -18.75
N THR A 125 -8.25 2.94 -19.96
CA THR A 125 -7.12 3.73 -20.48
C THR A 125 -6.98 5.09 -19.81
N ASP A 126 -8.08 5.65 -19.31
CA ASP A 126 -8.18 6.95 -18.68
C ASP A 126 -9.20 6.93 -17.51
N SER A 127 -9.61 8.10 -17.01
CA SER A 127 -10.55 8.24 -15.90
C SER A 127 -12.03 8.25 -16.32
N SER A 128 -12.37 7.91 -17.57
CA SER A 128 -13.76 7.86 -18.04
C SER A 128 -14.56 6.71 -17.43
N GLU A 129 -13.89 5.62 -17.07
CA GLU A 129 -14.49 4.49 -16.37
C GLU A 129 -13.99 4.42 -14.92
N ASP A 130 -14.94 4.32 -13.99
CA ASP A 130 -14.62 4.17 -12.58
C ASP A 130 -14.03 2.77 -12.31
N SER A 131 -12.78 2.74 -11.84
CA SER A 131 -12.11 1.53 -11.42
C SER A 131 -11.37 1.71 -10.11
N ILE A 132 -11.32 0.65 -9.32
CA ILE A 132 -10.60 0.58 -8.05
C ILE A 132 -9.70 -0.64 -8.08
N ILE A 133 -8.43 -0.45 -7.74
CA ILE A 133 -7.42 -1.49 -7.69
C ILE A 133 -7.08 -1.75 -6.23
N ILE A 134 -7.17 -3.01 -5.83
CA ILE A 134 -6.82 -3.50 -4.50
C ILE A 134 -5.61 -4.41 -4.65
N ALA A 135 -4.55 -4.11 -3.90
CA ALA A 135 -3.29 -4.83 -3.95
C ALA A 135 -3.13 -5.65 -2.67
N ASP A 136 -3.07 -6.98 -2.77
CA ASP A 136 -2.97 -7.87 -1.62
C ASP A 136 -2.05 -9.07 -1.88
N GLY A 137 -0.81 -9.02 -1.37
CA GLY A 137 0.16 -10.09 -1.55
C GLY A 137 1.60 -9.62 -1.44
N GLY A 138 2.51 -10.53 -1.79
CA GLY A 138 3.95 -10.30 -1.79
C GLY A 138 4.49 -9.91 -3.16
N ASP A 139 5.20 -10.83 -3.80
CA ASP A 139 6.10 -10.48 -4.90
C ASP A 139 5.40 -10.06 -6.20
N PHE A 140 4.33 -10.77 -6.59
CA PHE A 140 3.50 -10.42 -7.74
C PHE A 140 2.89 -9.02 -7.58
N VAL A 141 2.35 -8.72 -6.40
CA VAL A 141 1.77 -7.41 -6.06
C VAL A 141 2.84 -6.32 -5.96
N GLY A 142 4.01 -6.65 -5.40
CA GLY A 142 5.17 -5.78 -5.36
C GLY A 142 5.73 -5.43 -6.74
N SER A 143 5.49 -6.28 -7.74
CA SER A 143 5.75 -6.02 -9.16
C SER A 143 4.62 -5.20 -9.79
N ALA A 144 3.37 -5.48 -9.44
CA ALA A 144 2.20 -4.70 -9.88
C ALA A 144 2.34 -3.22 -9.52
N ALA A 145 2.87 -2.89 -8.35
CA ALA A 145 3.10 -1.52 -7.90
C ALA A 145 4.06 -0.69 -8.78
N TYR A 146 4.81 -1.32 -9.70
CA TYR A 146 5.69 -0.67 -10.69
C TYR A 146 5.05 -0.53 -12.07
N ILE A 147 4.06 -1.37 -12.39
CA ILE A 147 3.44 -1.46 -13.72
C ILE A 147 2.06 -0.81 -13.70
N VAL A 148 1.21 -1.23 -12.77
CA VAL A 148 -0.19 -0.86 -12.68
C VAL A 148 -0.35 0.56 -12.11
N ARG A 149 -1.19 1.37 -12.75
CA ARG A 149 -1.39 2.78 -12.43
C ARG A 149 -2.85 3.08 -12.08
N PRO A 150 -3.19 3.61 -10.91
CA PRO A 150 -4.58 4.01 -10.64
C PRO A 150 -4.95 5.27 -11.45
N ARG A 151 -6.18 5.33 -11.96
CA ARG A 151 -6.61 6.37 -12.92
C ARG A 151 -7.10 7.66 -12.27
N GLN A 152 -7.48 7.61 -11.00
CA GLN A 152 -8.10 8.74 -10.28
C GLN A 152 -7.87 8.67 -8.75
N PRO A 153 -8.16 9.73 -7.99
CA PRO A 153 -8.13 9.67 -6.53
C PRO A 153 -8.97 8.50 -5.98
N LEU A 154 -8.55 7.95 -4.84
CA LEU A 154 -9.26 6.86 -4.15
C LEU A 154 -9.49 5.60 -5.01
N SER A 155 -8.61 5.35 -5.99
CA SER A 155 -8.66 4.16 -6.87
C SER A 155 -7.56 3.13 -6.56
N TRP A 156 -6.82 3.29 -5.45
CA TRP A 156 -5.80 2.35 -4.99
C TRP A 156 -5.94 2.07 -3.51
N LEU A 157 -6.11 0.79 -3.17
CA LEU A 157 -6.13 0.28 -1.80
C LEU A 157 -5.03 -0.78 -1.66
N ASP A 158 -4.30 -0.71 -0.54
CA ASP A 158 -3.29 -1.70 -0.17
C ASP A 158 -3.32 -1.87 1.36
N PRO A 159 -2.79 -2.97 1.94
CA PRO A 159 -2.76 -3.19 3.39
C PRO A 159 -1.91 -2.16 4.16
N GLY A 160 -1.38 -1.16 3.47
CA GLY A 160 -0.63 -0.08 4.04
C GLY A 160 0.64 -0.57 4.70
N PRO A 161 1.06 0.07 5.79
CA PRO A 161 2.31 -0.28 6.46
C PRO A 161 2.26 -1.66 7.12
N PHE A 162 1.12 -2.10 7.67
CA PHE A 162 1.00 -3.40 8.35
C PHE A 162 1.25 -4.58 7.40
N GLY A 163 0.95 -4.41 6.11
CA GLY A 163 1.17 -5.47 5.14
C GLY A 163 0.35 -6.73 5.43
N THR A 164 -0.84 -6.58 6.05
CA THR A 164 -1.74 -7.69 6.36
C THR A 164 -2.12 -8.42 5.07
N LEU A 165 -1.76 -9.69 4.97
CA LEU A 165 -2.24 -10.56 3.89
C LEU A 165 -3.71 -10.93 4.15
N GLY A 166 -4.50 -11.03 3.08
CA GLY A 166 -5.92 -11.38 3.14
C GLY A 166 -6.88 -10.19 3.30
N VAL A 167 -6.41 -8.96 3.12
CA VAL A 167 -7.30 -7.78 3.14
C VAL A 167 -8.18 -7.67 1.90
N GLY A 168 -7.81 -8.34 0.81
CA GLY A 168 -8.38 -8.13 -0.52
C GLY A 168 -9.89 -8.33 -0.59
N GLY A 169 -10.41 -9.41 0.00
CA GLY A 169 -11.84 -9.74 -0.07
C GLY A 169 -12.70 -8.72 0.69
N GLY A 170 -12.30 -8.38 1.91
CA GLY A 170 -12.97 -7.37 2.73
C GLY A 170 -12.89 -5.97 2.12
N PHE A 171 -11.72 -5.59 1.59
CA PHE A 171 -11.56 -4.32 0.89
C PHE A 171 -12.39 -4.28 -0.40
N ALA A 172 -12.52 -5.39 -1.13
CA ALA A 172 -13.32 -5.45 -2.34
C ALA A 172 -14.80 -5.23 -2.05
N LEU A 173 -15.32 -5.89 -1.01
CA LEU A 173 -16.70 -5.70 -0.55
C LEU A 173 -16.95 -4.25 -0.14
N GLY A 174 -16.07 -3.69 0.72
CA GLY A 174 -16.19 -2.30 1.16
C GLY A 174 -16.10 -1.29 0.01
N ALA A 175 -15.15 -1.47 -0.91
CA ALA A 175 -14.98 -0.62 -2.08
C ALA A 175 -16.21 -0.64 -2.98
N LYS A 176 -16.78 -1.83 -3.23
CA LYS A 176 -17.97 -1.97 -4.07
C LYS A 176 -19.22 -1.37 -3.43
N LEU A 177 -19.37 -1.49 -2.10
CA LEU A 177 -20.48 -0.85 -1.38
C LEU A 177 -20.37 0.68 -1.37
N CYS A 178 -19.16 1.22 -1.24
CA CYS A 178 -18.92 2.68 -1.28
C CYS A 178 -19.00 3.25 -2.70
N ARG A 179 -18.62 2.47 -3.73
CA ARG A 179 -18.61 2.86 -5.14
C ARG A 179 -19.26 1.77 -6.01
N PRO A 180 -20.61 1.65 -6.00
CA PRO A 180 -21.33 0.54 -6.66
C PRO A 180 -21.07 0.43 -8.17
N ASN A 181 -20.82 1.55 -8.83
CA ASN A 181 -20.57 1.60 -10.27
C ASN A 181 -19.11 1.33 -10.66
N ALA A 182 -18.19 1.30 -9.69
CA ALA A 182 -16.78 1.05 -9.98
C ALA A 182 -16.53 -0.42 -10.35
N THR A 183 -15.67 -0.66 -11.32
CA THR A 183 -15.09 -1.99 -11.55
C THR A 183 -13.98 -2.21 -10.52
N VAL A 184 -14.20 -3.14 -9.59
CA VAL A 184 -13.25 -3.45 -8.51
C VAL A 184 -12.35 -4.60 -8.95
N TRP A 185 -11.05 -4.34 -8.99
CA TRP A 185 -10.01 -5.31 -9.31
C TRP A 185 -9.20 -5.62 -8.06
N VAL A 186 -8.97 -6.91 -7.78
CA VAL A 186 -8.10 -7.36 -6.70
C VAL A 186 -6.92 -8.10 -7.29
N ILE A 187 -5.72 -7.55 -7.14
CA ILE A 187 -4.46 -8.18 -7.55
C ILE A 187 -3.92 -8.95 -6.35
N TYR A 188 -3.91 -10.27 -6.46
CA TYR A 188 -3.50 -11.18 -5.40
C TYR A 188 -2.16 -11.85 -5.69
N GLY A 189 -1.39 -12.12 -4.64
CA GLY A 189 -0.55 -13.33 -4.62
C GLY A 189 -1.40 -14.54 -4.18
N ASP A 190 -1.14 -15.72 -4.72
CA ASP A 190 -1.84 -16.98 -4.38
C ASP A 190 -2.00 -17.22 -2.88
N GLY A 191 -0.93 -17.11 -2.10
CA GLY A 191 -1.00 -17.31 -0.66
C GLY A 191 -1.94 -16.32 0.03
N SER A 192 -2.00 -15.07 -0.47
CA SER A 192 -2.91 -14.05 0.08
C SER A 192 -4.37 -14.29 -0.33
N ALA A 193 -4.59 -14.75 -1.57
CA ALA A 193 -5.91 -15.19 -2.03
C ALA A 193 -6.45 -16.29 -1.11
N GLY A 194 -5.61 -17.24 -0.68
CA GLY A 194 -5.98 -18.31 0.24
C GLY A 194 -6.62 -17.84 1.56
N TYR A 195 -6.32 -16.61 2.03
CA TYR A 195 -6.93 -16.06 3.26
C TYR A 195 -8.34 -15.48 3.05
N SER A 196 -8.63 -14.91 1.89
CA SER A 196 -9.83 -14.07 1.71
C SER A 196 -10.67 -14.40 0.48
N LEU A 197 -10.31 -15.41 -0.32
CA LEU A 197 -11.11 -15.83 -1.47
C LEU A 197 -12.48 -16.39 -1.04
N VAL A 198 -12.63 -16.82 0.21
CA VAL A 198 -13.94 -17.19 0.79
C VAL A 198 -14.96 -16.05 0.71
N GLU A 199 -14.52 -14.78 0.71
CA GLU A 199 -15.41 -13.62 0.57
C GLU A 199 -16.05 -13.52 -0.83
N TRP A 200 -15.64 -14.33 -1.80
CA TRP A 200 -16.36 -14.44 -3.08
C TRP A 200 -17.81 -14.93 -2.88
N ASP A 201 -18.07 -15.71 -1.81
CA ASP A 201 -19.44 -16.06 -1.40
C ASP A 201 -20.20 -14.81 -0.95
N SER A 202 -19.60 -13.97 -0.10
CA SER A 202 -20.17 -12.68 0.33
C SER A 202 -20.42 -11.75 -0.86
N LEU A 203 -19.43 -11.55 -1.74
CA LEU A 203 -19.55 -10.69 -2.92
C LEU A 203 -20.68 -11.17 -3.84
N SER A 204 -20.83 -12.50 -4.01
CA SER A 204 -21.90 -13.11 -4.81
C SER A 204 -23.28 -12.90 -4.16
N ARG A 205 -23.43 -13.26 -2.88
CA ARG A 205 -24.71 -13.12 -2.13
C ARG A 205 -25.21 -11.67 -2.06
N HIS A 206 -24.29 -10.71 -2.02
CA HIS A 206 -24.62 -9.29 -1.90
C HIS A 206 -24.63 -8.55 -3.25
N HIS A 207 -24.45 -9.23 -4.38
CA HIS A 207 -24.35 -8.62 -5.71
C HIS A 207 -23.33 -7.47 -5.75
N ALA A 208 -22.20 -7.66 -5.05
CA ALA A 208 -21.10 -6.71 -4.95
C ALA A 208 -19.89 -7.28 -5.71
N PRO A 209 -19.91 -7.35 -7.05
CA PRO A 209 -18.90 -8.08 -7.81
C PRO A 209 -17.54 -7.39 -7.79
N ALA A 210 -16.50 -8.22 -7.73
CA ALA A 210 -15.11 -7.85 -7.93
C ALA A 210 -14.41 -8.90 -8.81
N ILE A 211 -13.32 -8.49 -9.45
CA ILE A 211 -12.51 -9.33 -10.33
C ILE A 211 -11.18 -9.62 -9.61
N ALA A 212 -10.92 -10.87 -9.24
CA ALA A 212 -9.61 -11.28 -8.76
C ALA A 212 -8.67 -11.59 -9.94
N VAL A 213 -7.45 -11.09 -9.87
CA VAL A 213 -6.31 -11.50 -10.71
C VAL A 213 -5.24 -12.05 -9.78
N ILE A 214 -5.07 -13.36 -9.77
CA ILE A 214 -4.18 -14.08 -8.84
C ILE A 214 -2.91 -14.45 -9.57
N GLY A 215 -1.76 -13.97 -9.10
CA GLY A 215 -0.45 -14.49 -9.49
C GLY A 215 -0.13 -15.72 -8.65
N ASN A 216 -0.18 -16.89 -9.27
CA ASN A 216 0.03 -18.18 -8.66
C ASN A 216 1.36 -18.80 -9.10
N ASP A 217 2.38 -18.61 -8.26
CA ASP A 217 3.70 -19.25 -8.36
C ASP A 217 3.89 -20.39 -7.35
N ALA A 218 2.79 -20.80 -6.69
CA ALA A 218 2.77 -21.81 -5.63
C ALA A 218 3.82 -21.53 -4.54
N CYS A 219 4.00 -20.26 -4.16
CA CYS A 219 5.08 -19.88 -3.26
C CYS A 219 4.84 -18.57 -2.51
N TRP A 220 5.26 -18.51 -1.25
CA TRP A 220 5.53 -17.25 -0.56
C TRP A 220 6.83 -16.60 -1.07
N SER A 221 6.88 -16.28 -2.36
CA SER A 221 8.11 -15.93 -3.10
C SER A 221 8.90 -14.76 -2.52
N GLN A 222 8.22 -13.77 -1.96
CA GLN A 222 8.90 -12.65 -1.29
C GLN A 222 9.73 -13.14 -0.10
N ILE A 223 9.21 -14.07 0.70
CA ILE A 223 9.92 -14.66 1.84
C ILE A 223 10.97 -15.65 1.35
N ALA A 224 10.59 -16.52 0.40
CA ALA A 224 11.45 -17.56 -0.14
C ALA A 224 12.74 -16.99 -0.74
N ARG A 225 12.66 -15.85 -1.44
CA ARG A 225 13.82 -15.19 -2.05
C ARG A 225 14.93 -14.95 -1.03
N ASP A 226 14.60 -14.26 0.06
CA ASP A 226 15.58 -13.92 1.08
C ASP A 226 16.03 -15.16 1.85
N GLN A 227 15.13 -16.11 2.16
CA GLN A 227 15.52 -17.36 2.80
C GLN A 227 16.49 -18.18 1.96
N VAL A 228 16.30 -18.26 0.64
CA VAL A 228 17.21 -18.99 -0.26
C VAL A 228 18.57 -18.29 -0.32
N THR A 229 18.61 -16.96 -0.36
CA THR A 229 19.87 -16.20 -0.35
C THR A 229 20.63 -16.35 0.96
N PHE A 230 19.97 -16.18 2.11
CA PHE A 230 20.62 -16.17 3.43
C PHE A 230 20.81 -17.56 4.04
N PHE A 231 19.80 -18.44 3.93
CA PHE A 231 19.75 -19.72 4.62
C PHE A 231 19.87 -20.93 3.69
N ARG A 232 19.97 -20.70 2.37
CA ARG A 232 20.05 -21.78 1.35
C ARG A 232 18.88 -22.76 1.43
N SER A 233 17.73 -22.29 1.90
CA SER A 233 16.51 -23.09 2.08
C SER A 233 15.27 -22.21 1.95
N LYS A 234 14.10 -22.81 1.69
CA LYS A 234 12.80 -22.11 1.54
C LYS A 234 11.71 -22.72 2.43
N VAL A 235 12.09 -23.13 3.64
CA VAL A 235 11.19 -23.84 4.59
C VAL A 235 9.92 -23.03 4.84
N GLY A 236 8.76 -23.70 4.72
CA GLY A 236 7.45 -23.09 4.95
C GLY A 236 7.00 -22.10 3.89
N CYS A 237 7.76 -21.91 2.80
CA CYS A 237 7.40 -20.99 1.73
C CYS A 237 6.72 -21.68 0.54
N GLN A 238 6.83 -23.00 0.41
CA GLN A 238 6.23 -23.73 -0.72
C GLN A 238 4.73 -23.91 -0.50
N LEU A 239 3.95 -23.63 -1.54
CA LEU A 239 2.52 -23.89 -1.62
C LEU A 239 2.25 -24.89 -2.77
N ASN A 240 0.98 -25.21 -2.98
CA ASN A 240 0.52 -25.99 -4.13
C ASN A 240 -0.10 -25.04 -5.17
N TYR A 241 0.00 -25.41 -6.46
CA TYR A 241 -0.79 -24.80 -7.53
C TYR A 241 -2.28 -25.13 -7.34
N THR A 242 -2.92 -24.39 -6.45
CA THR A 242 -4.34 -24.54 -6.13
C THR A 242 -5.15 -23.97 -7.30
N PRO A 243 -6.20 -24.67 -7.76
CA PRO A 243 -7.08 -24.18 -8.83
C PRO A 243 -8.04 -23.10 -8.28
N TYR A 244 -7.51 -21.92 -8.00
CA TYR A 244 -8.27 -20.83 -7.38
C TYR A 244 -9.45 -20.35 -8.24
N GLU A 245 -9.38 -20.51 -9.57
CA GLU A 245 -10.48 -20.29 -10.49
C GLU A 245 -11.68 -21.20 -10.20
N VAL A 246 -11.43 -22.45 -9.80
CA VAL A 246 -12.48 -23.40 -9.39
C VAL A 246 -13.01 -23.02 -8.00
N VAL A 247 -12.12 -22.72 -7.06
CA VAL A 247 -12.47 -22.35 -5.68
C VAL A 247 -13.38 -21.11 -5.65
N GLY A 248 -12.96 -20.02 -6.29
CA GLY A 248 -13.76 -18.79 -6.32
C GLY A 248 -15.10 -18.96 -7.04
N SER A 249 -15.13 -19.77 -8.09
CA SER A 249 -16.38 -20.09 -8.79
C SER A 249 -17.33 -20.93 -7.95
N ALA A 250 -16.79 -21.86 -7.15
CA ALA A 250 -17.58 -22.66 -6.22
C ALA A 250 -18.25 -21.77 -5.16
N TYR A 251 -17.51 -20.80 -4.61
CA TYR A 251 -18.09 -19.79 -3.72
C TYR A 251 -19.20 -18.95 -4.38
N CYS A 252 -19.10 -18.72 -5.70
CA CYS A 252 -20.13 -18.04 -6.48
C CYS A 252 -21.25 -18.96 -7.00
N ARG A 253 -21.29 -20.23 -6.57
CA ARG A 253 -22.25 -21.27 -7.05
C ARG A 253 -22.30 -21.40 -8.58
N SER A 254 -21.19 -21.11 -9.24
CA SER A 254 -21.07 -21.04 -10.71
C SER A 254 -20.37 -22.27 -11.30
N VAL A 255 -20.15 -23.28 -10.47
CA VAL A 255 -19.70 -24.62 -10.89
C VAL A 255 -20.97 -25.45 -11.13
N ALA A 256 -21.05 -26.15 -12.27
CA ALA A 256 -22.13 -27.10 -12.52
C ALA A 256 -22.20 -28.14 -11.37
N PRO A 257 -23.39 -28.62 -10.97
CA PRO A 257 -23.49 -29.65 -9.94
C PRO A 257 -22.62 -30.86 -10.33
N VAL A 258 -21.81 -31.33 -9.38
CA VAL A 258 -20.92 -32.48 -9.55
C VAL A 258 -21.80 -33.72 -9.75
N SER A 259 -22.06 -34.11 -10.99
CA SER A 259 -22.58 -35.44 -11.33
C SER A 259 -21.39 -36.35 -11.60
N ASP A 260 -21.07 -37.20 -10.62
CA ASP A 260 -20.24 -38.43 -10.53
C ASP A 260 -19.27 -38.92 -11.64
N ASN A 261 -19.03 -38.23 -12.75
CA ASN A 261 -18.05 -38.63 -13.75
C ASN A 261 -17.15 -37.46 -14.10
N PHE A 262 -15.95 -37.49 -13.53
CA PHE A 262 -14.81 -36.69 -13.96
C PHE A 262 -14.54 -36.97 -15.44
N ILE A 263 -14.96 -36.01 -16.28
CA ILE A 263 -14.53 -35.62 -17.63
C ILE A 263 -15.79 -35.09 -18.31
N THR A 264 -15.97 -33.77 -18.30
CA THR A 264 -16.80 -33.12 -19.32
C THR A 264 -15.91 -32.13 -20.06
N ASN A 265 -15.78 -32.35 -21.36
CA ASN A 265 -15.00 -31.55 -22.30
C ASN A 265 -15.71 -30.23 -22.65
N ASN A 266 -16.09 -29.44 -21.62
CA ASN A 266 -16.62 -28.06 -21.71
C ASN A 266 -16.41 -27.31 -20.38
N SER A 267 -15.21 -27.43 -19.81
CA SER A 267 -14.94 -27.35 -18.37
C SER A 267 -14.18 -26.10 -17.92
N ASN A 268 -14.80 -24.92 -18.02
CA ASN A 268 -14.44 -23.81 -17.14
C ASN A 268 -15.69 -23.35 -16.38
N PRO A 269 -15.61 -23.09 -15.06
CA PRO A 269 -16.70 -22.44 -14.37
C PRO A 269 -16.97 -21.06 -15.01
N VAL A 270 -18.24 -20.65 -15.07
CA VAL A 270 -18.70 -19.48 -15.86
C VAL A 270 -17.94 -18.18 -15.51
N ASN A 271 -17.42 -18.08 -14.30
CA ASN A 271 -16.74 -16.90 -13.76
C ASN A 271 -15.33 -17.19 -13.21
N GLY A 272 -14.73 -18.33 -13.57
CA GLY A 272 -13.36 -18.68 -13.21
C GLY A 272 -12.52 -19.00 -14.44
N PHE A 273 -11.35 -18.39 -14.53
CA PHE A 273 -10.45 -18.47 -15.68
C PHE A 273 -9.05 -18.88 -15.25
N LEU A 274 -8.56 -20.01 -15.76
CA LEU A 274 -7.16 -20.42 -15.65
C LEU A 274 -6.34 -19.79 -16.79
N VAL A 275 -5.21 -19.18 -16.46
CA VAL A 275 -4.28 -18.59 -17.42
C VAL A 275 -2.88 -19.19 -17.22
N ASP A 276 -2.57 -20.19 -18.02
CA ASP A 276 -1.23 -20.74 -18.24
C ASP A 276 -0.60 -20.13 -19.52
N LYS A 277 0.49 -20.70 -20.02
CA LYS A 277 1.23 -20.14 -21.16
C LYS A 277 0.38 -19.97 -22.43
N PRO A 278 -0.32 -21.00 -22.94
CA PRO A 278 -1.11 -20.83 -24.15
C PRO A 278 -2.29 -19.85 -23.97
N GLN A 279 -2.87 -19.78 -22.77
CA GLN A 279 -4.01 -18.92 -22.49
C GLN A 279 -3.61 -17.44 -22.30
N LEU A 280 -2.31 -17.13 -22.13
CA LEU A 280 -1.83 -15.74 -21.98
C LEU A 280 -2.09 -14.88 -23.23
N GLU A 281 -2.17 -15.48 -24.41
CA GLU A 281 -2.56 -14.77 -25.64
C GLU A 281 -4.00 -14.29 -25.58
N GLN A 282 -4.88 -15.08 -24.95
CA GLN A 282 -6.32 -14.84 -24.85
C GLN A 282 -6.71 -14.03 -23.60
N ILE A 283 -5.76 -13.67 -22.74
CA ILE A 283 -6.04 -12.99 -21.46
C ILE A 283 -6.80 -11.66 -21.62
N VAL A 284 -6.66 -10.98 -22.76
CA VAL A 284 -7.42 -9.76 -23.06
C VAL A 284 -8.92 -10.07 -23.12
N HIS A 285 -9.31 -11.11 -23.85
CA HIS A 285 -10.70 -11.58 -23.91
C HIS A 285 -11.19 -12.05 -22.54
N ILE A 286 -10.32 -12.68 -21.75
CA ILE A 286 -10.65 -13.08 -20.37
C ILE A 286 -10.96 -11.86 -19.49
N PHE A 287 -10.17 -10.78 -19.60
CA PHE A 287 -10.45 -9.54 -18.87
C PHE A 287 -11.75 -8.87 -19.33
N ASP A 288 -12.04 -8.88 -20.63
CA ASP A 288 -13.31 -8.36 -21.16
C ASP A 288 -14.52 -9.15 -20.64
N GLU A 289 -14.41 -10.47 -20.59
CA GLU A 289 -15.45 -11.33 -20.04
C GLU A 289 -15.62 -11.14 -18.53
N ALA A 290 -14.53 -11.02 -17.78
CA ALA A 290 -14.55 -10.72 -16.35
C ALA A 290 -15.25 -9.37 -16.07
N LYS A 291 -14.95 -8.32 -16.85
CA LYS A 291 -15.66 -7.03 -16.80
C LYS A 291 -17.15 -7.21 -17.12
N ARG A 292 -17.49 -7.97 -18.15
CA ARG A 292 -18.88 -8.27 -18.54
C ARG A 292 -19.65 -8.98 -17.43
N LEU A 293 -19.01 -9.91 -16.71
CA LEU A 293 -19.60 -10.61 -15.57
C LEU A 293 -19.78 -9.67 -14.37
N SER A 294 -18.78 -8.84 -14.08
CA SER A 294 -18.86 -7.81 -13.03
C SER A 294 -20.02 -6.85 -13.29
N ASN A 295 -20.22 -6.39 -14.53
CA ASN A 295 -21.37 -5.55 -14.89
C ASN A 295 -22.74 -6.25 -14.71
N LYS A 296 -22.77 -7.60 -14.65
CA LYS A 296 -23.97 -8.40 -14.36
C LYS A 296 -24.10 -8.77 -12.88
N GLY A 297 -23.27 -8.24 -11.98
CA GLY A 297 -23.35 -8.57 -10.56
C GLY A 297 -22.60 -9.85 -10.17
N ILE A 298 -21.78 -10.42 -11.06
CA ILE A 298 -21.12 -11.72 -10.86
C ILE A 298 -19.62 -11.48 -10.60
N PRO A 299 -19.09 -11.82 -9.40
CA PRO A 299 -17.66 -11.79 -9.13
C PRO A 299 -16.93 -12.82 -10.00
N SER A 300 -15.65 -12.59 -10.31
CA SER A 300 -14.87 -13.53 -11.11
C SER A 300 -13.44 -13.72 -10.59
N VAL A 301 -12.80 -14.82 -10.97
CA VAL A 301 -11.41 -15.13 -10.64
C VAL A 301 -10.62 -15.45 -11.90
N VAL A 302 -9.51 -14.75 -12.09
CA VAL A 302 -8.50 -15.03 -13.12
C VAL A 302 -7.26 -15.54 -12.39
N ASN A 303 -7.05 -16.86 -12.41
CA ASN A 303 -5.90 -17.52 -11.80
C ASN A 303 -4.78 -17.64 -12.83
N CYS A 304 -3.74 -16.84 -12.68
CA CYS A 304 -2.60 -16.83 -13.59
C CYS A 304 -1.46 -17.67 -13.01
N LEU A 305 -1.16 -18.81 -13.64
CA LEU A 305 0.05 -19.56 -13.32
C LEU A 305 1.26 -18.75 -13.77
N ILE A 306 2.15 -18.40 -12.84
CA ILE A 306 3.31 -17.54 -13.08
C ILE A 306 4.61 -18.19 -12.61
N SER A 307 5.69 -17.89 -13.31
CA SER A 307 7.04 -18.29 -12.95
C SER A 307 7.61 -17.34 -11.88
N ALA A 308 8.59 -17.83 -11.12
CA ALA A 308 9.45 -16.97 -10.33
C ALA A 308 10.14 -15.92 -11.22
N SER A 309 10.32 -14.71 -10.69
CA SER A 309 10.96 -13.59 -11.39
C SER A 309 12.08 -12.97 -10.56
N SER A 310 13.17 -12.60 -11.25
CA SER A 310 14.28 -11.86 -10.68
C SER A 310 14.05 -10.34 -10.64
N PHE A 311 12.94 -9.83 -11.19
CA PHE A 311 12.64 -8.39 -11.27
C PHE A 311 12.69 -7.66 -9.92
N ARG A 312 12.44 -8.41 -8.84
CA ARG A 312 12.40 -7.93 -7.47
C ARG A 312 13.66 -8.30 -6.65
N GLU A 313 14.68 -8.90 -7.26
CA GLU A 313 15.94 -9.24 -6.59
C GLU A 313 16.68 -8.00 -6.07
N GLY A 314 17.39 -8.16 -4.95
CA GLY A 314 18.13 -7.09 -4.27
C GLY A 314 17.25 -6.06 -3.56
N ARG A 315 15.93 -6.26 -3.50
CA ARG A 315 15.00 -5.39 -2.76
C ARG A 315 14.71 -5.98 -1.39
N PRO A 316 14.88 -5.20 -0.30
CA PRO A 316 14.81 -5.74 1.05
C PRO A 316 13.41 -6.23 1.40
N VAL A 317 13.33 -7.41 2.03
CA VAL A 317 12.14 -7.85 2.76
C VAL A 317 12.38 -7.59 4.24
N LEU A 318 11.47 -6.85 4.86
CA LEU A 318 11.49 -6.65 6.30
C LEU A 318 10.69 -7.79 6.94
N VAL A 319 11.34 -8.54 7.84
CA VAL A 319 10.66 -9.48 8.72
C VAL A 319 10.65 -8.84 10.10
N GLU A 320 9.49 -8.33 10.51
CA GLU A 320 9.28 -7.84 11.87
C GLU A 320 8.75 -9.00 12.72
N PHE A 321 9.49 -9.37 13.77
CA PHE A 321 9.04 -10.35 14.75
C PHE A 321 8.63 -9.61 16.03
N PRO A 322 7.33 -9.36 16.27
CA PRO A 322 6.88 -9.00 17.59
C PRO A 322 6.88 -10.26 18.45
N ILE A 323 8.07 -10.73 18.85
CA ILE A 323 8.25 -12.00 19.58
C ILE A 323 7.33 -12.04 20.79
N ASP A 324 7.19 -10.91 21.48
CA ASP A 324 6.33 -10.78 22.66
C ASP A 324 4.83 -10.95 22.34
N LEU A 325 4.35 -10.66 21.12
CA LEU A 325 2.95 -10.87 20.72
C LEU A 325 2.66 -12.30 20.25
N LEU A 326 3.69 -13.09 19.95
CA LEU A 326 3.53 -14.50 19.58
C LEU A 326 3.17 -15.38 20.78
N TYR A 327 3.28 -14.84 21.99
CA TYR A 327 3.01 -15.57 23.22
C TYR A 327 1.86 -14.93 24.01
N PRO A 328 1.08 -15.73 24.75
CA PRO A 328 0.04 -15.20 25.62
C PRO A 328 0.59 -14.21 26.64
N TYR A 329 -0.19 -13.17 26.96
CA TYR A 329 0.16 -12.11 27.93
C TYR A 329 0.84 -12.65 29.19
N LYS A 330 0.26 -13.70 29.81
CA LYS A 330 0.78 -14.29 31.06
C LYS A 330 2.20 -14.84 30.91
N LEU A 331 2.53 -15.41 29.76
CA LEU A 331 3.87 -15.93 29.50
C LEU A 331 4.87 -14.78 29.38
N VAL A 332 4.50 -13.73 28.65
CA VAL A 332 5.35 -12.54 28.47
C VAL A 332 5.56 -11.81 29.79
N GLU A 333 4.49 -11.64 30.58
CA GLU A 333 4.52 -11.04 31.91
C GLU A 333 5.48 -11.77 32.86
N GLN A 334 5.46 -13.11 32.85
CA GLN A 334 6.41 -13.93 33.63
C GLN A 334 7.87 -13.70 33.20
N HIS A 335 8.13 -13.55 31.90
CA HIS A 335 9.47 -13.33 31.38
C HIS A 335 9.99 -11.89 31.59
N THR A 336 9.10 -10.91 31.79
CA THR A 336 9.48 -9.53 32.14
C THR A 336 10.10 -9.36 33.53
N LYS A 337 10.16 -10.43 34.35
CA LYS A 337 10.82 -10.45 35.68
C LYS A 337 10.41 -9.29 36.60
N LEU A 338 9.11 -8.94 36.59
CA LEU A 338 8.55 -7.96 37.51
C LEU A 338 8.74 -8.44 38.96
N SER A 339 9.38 -7.64 39.80
CA SER A 339 9.64 -7.99 41.21
C SER A 339 8.81 -7.13 42.14
N ASP A 340 7.75 -7.70 42.71
CA ASP A 340 6.79 -6.98 43.56
C ASP A 340 7.32 -6.68 44.97
N LYS A 341 8.45 -7.28 45.37
CA LYS A 341 9.03 -7.16 46.71
C LYS A 341 10.37 -6.42 46.69
N THR A 342 10.39 -5.13 46.34
CA THR A 342 11.64 -4.34 46.36
C THR A 342 11.48 -2.94 46.94
N ASN A 343 12.41 -2.56 47.83
CA ASN A 343 12.48 -1.22 48.44
C ASN A 343 13.36 -0.23 47.63
N SER A 344 13.93 -0.66 46.50
CA SER A 344 14.80 0.18 45.66
C SER A 344 13.97 1.09 44.74
N LEU A 345 14.19 2.41 44.82
CA LEU A 345 13.56 3.40 43.95
C LEU A 345 13.84 3.12 42.47
N ARG A 346 15.06 2.68 42.13
CA ARG A 346 15.45 2.29 40.77
C ARG A 346 14.59 1.13 40.26
N GLN A 347 14.36 0.12 41.10
CA GLN A 347 13.54 -1.03 40.72
C GLN A 347 12.06 -0.67 40.59
N LYS A 348 11.54 0.27 41.40
CA LYS A 348 10.19 0.80 41.24
C LYS A 348 9.98 1.49 39.89
N ILE A 349 10.96 2.28 39.44
CA ILE A 349 10.93 2.92 38.11
C ILE A 349 10.98 1.88 37.00
N VAL A 350 11.86 0.87 37.11
CA VAL A 350 11.96 -0.22 36.14
C VAL A 350 10.65 -1.01 36.07
N ASN A 351 10.06 -1.39 37.21
CA ASN A 351 8.78 -2.09 37.26
C ASN A 351 7.65 -1.24 36.68
N TRP A 352 7.61 0.07 36.96
CA TRP A 352 6.62 0.97 36.37
C TRP A 352 6.75 1.03 34.85
N TYR A 353 7.98 1.17 34.33
CA TYR A 353 8.25 1.15 32.90
C TYR A 353 7.85 -0.18 32.26
N LEU A 354 8.22 -1.32 32.86
CA LEU A 354 7.90 -2.66 32.34
C LEU A 354 6.40 -2.93 32.37
N ARG A 355 5.69 -2.54 33.43
CA ARG A 355 4.22 -2.63 33.51
C ARG A 355 3.56 -1.73 32.47
N PHE A 356 4.08 -0.51 32.26
CA PHE A 356 3.59 0.40 31.23
C PHE A 356 3.88 -0.12 29.81
N TYR A 357 5.04 -0.75 29.60
CA TYR A 357 5.41 -1.42 28.35
C TYR A 357 4.45 -2.57 28.04
N LEU A 358 4.23 -3.49 28.99
CA LEU A 358 3.25 -4.59 28.85
C LEU A 358 1.83 -4.07 28.61
N PHE A 359 1.44 -3.02 29.35
CA PHE A 359 0.14 -2.37 29.18
C PHE A 359 -0.06 -1.83 27.77
N ASN A 360 0.94 -1.14 27.22
CA ASN A 360 0.88 -0.63 25.84
C ASN A 360 0.94 -1.78 24.83
N LEU A 361 1.85 -2.74 25.01
CA LEU A 361 2.07 -3.85 24.10
C LEU A 361 0.80 -4.69 23.88
N PHE A 362 0.04 -4.94 24.94
CA PHE A 362 -1.22 -5.70 24.86
C PHE A 362 -2.46 -4.82 24.83
N ALA A 363 -2.32 -3.49 24.85
CA ALA A 363 -3.40 -2.50 24.82
C ALA A 363 -4.60 -2.83 25.73
N ASN A 364 -4.38 -3.51 26.85
CA ASN A 364 -5.44 -3.99 27.75
C ASN A 364 -6.43 -5.01 27.13
N GLY A 365 -6.08 -5.67 26.01
CA GLY A 365 -6.93 -6.59 25.25
C GLY A 365 -7.41 -7.84 26.00
N PHE A 366 -6.86 -8.09 27.19
CA PHE A 366 -7.27 -9.18 28.08
C PHE A 366 -7.83 -8.68 29.43
N SER A 367 -7.93 -7.37 29.62
CA SER A 367 -8.74 -6.84 30.72
C SER A 367 -10.21 -7.04 30.34
N SER A 368 -10.91 -7.93 31.06
CA SER A 368 -12.36 -8.02 30.99
C SER A 368 -12.97 -6.79 31.67
N LYS A 369 -12.76 -5.61 31.08
CA LYS A 369 -13.66 -4.50 31.37
C LYS A 369 -14.99 -4.92 30.76
N SER A 370 -15.89 -5.40 31.61
CA SER A 370 -17.31 -5.40 31.32
C SER A 370 -17.62 -3.98 30.84
N HIS A 371 -17.78 -3.81 29.53
CA HIS A 371 -18.43 -2.62 29.03
C HIS A 371 -19.78 -2.60 29.73
N PRO A 372 -20.12 -1.58 30.53
CA PRO A 372 -21.46 -1.49 31.06
C PRO A 372 -22.35 -1.23 29.85
N SER A 373 -22.97 -2.28 29.32
CA SER A 373 -23.98 -2.18 28.27
C SER A 373 -25.23 -1.60 28.92
N LYS A 374 -25.22 -0.30 29.19
CA LYS A 374 -26.45 0.46 29.43
C LYS A 374 -26.99 0.91 28.07
N THR A 375 -27.44 -0.04 27.25
CA THR A 375 -28.44 0.13 26.17
C THR A 375 -28.56 -1.16 25.36
N ASN A 376 -29.79 -1.64 25.16
CA ASN A 376 -30.14 -2.72 24.24
C ASN A 376 -30.12 -2.24 22.77
N GLY A 377 -28.94 -1.85 22.27
CA GLY A 377 -28.77 -1.37 20.90
C GLY A 377 -27.30 -1.16 20.58
N LEU A 378 -26.93 -1.27 19.30
CA LEU A 378 -25.58 -1.08 18.74
C LEU A 378 -25.00 0.35 18.94
N ASP A 379 -25.68 1.21 19.70
CA ASP A 379 -25.40 2.65 19.87
C ASP A 379 -24.22 2.98 20.82
N GLY A 380 -23.42 1.99 21.22
CA GLY A 380 -22.41 2.14 22.28
C GLY A 380 -21.06 2.70 21.86
N ILE A 381 -20.74 2.77 20.56
CA ILE A 381 -19.45 3.31 20.10
C ILE A 381 -19.59 4.82 19.94
N VAL A 382 -19.22 5.58 20.97
CA VAL A 382 -19.08 7.03 20.85
C VAL A 382 -17.88 7.34 19.95
N VAL A 383 -18.14 7.49 18.64
CA VAL A 383 -17.16 7.96 17.67
C VAL A 383 -16.90 9.44 17.95
N LYS A 384 -15.85 9.73 18.73
CA LYS A 384 -15.41 11.12 18.93
C LYS A 384 -14.91 11.67 17.59
N SER A 385 -15.50 12.79 17.16
CA SER A 385 -14.99 13.51 15.99
C SER A 385 -13.53 13.89 16.24
N PRO A 386 -12.59 13.50 15.34
CA PRO A 386 -11.19 13.81 15.53
C PRO A 386 -10.98 15.33 15.46
N LYS A 387 -10.17 15.87 16.37
CA LYS A 387 -9.73 17.27 16.27
C LYS A 387 -8.73 17.39 15.13
N ILE A 388 -9.13 18.00 14.03
CA ILE A 388 -8.29 18.18 12.84
C ILE A 388 -7.48 19.47 13.00
N PRO A 389 -6.13 19.40 13.06
CA PRO A 389 -5.31 20.59 13.16
C PRO A 389 -5.26 21.34 11.82
N LEU A 390 -5.22 22.67 11.87
CA LEU A 390 -5.19 23.54 10.69
C LEU A 390 -3.82 24.22 10.55
N PRO A 391 -3.35 24.51 9.32
CA PRO A 391 -2.08 25.19 9.11
C PRO A 391 -2.16 26.65 9.56
N SER A 392 -1.05 27.21 10.05
CA SER A 392 -0.97 28.65 10.28
C SER A 392 -0.59 29.40 9.01
N LYS A 393 -1.16 30.60 8.80
CA LYS A 393 -0.82 31.48 7.66
C LYS A 393 0.69 31.73 7.54
N ARG A 394 1.40 31.87 8.67
CA ARG A 394 2.86 32.06 8.71
C ARG A 394 3.61 30.85 8.15
N GLN A 395 3.20 29.63 8.51
CA GLN A 395 3.81 28.40 7.99
C GLN A 395 3.54 28.22 6.49
N VAL A 396 2.31 28.49 6.04
CA VAL A 396 1.94 28.43 4.61
C VAL A 396 2.78 29.41 3.80
N LYS A 397 2.89 30.67 4.24
CA LYS A 397 3.75 31.68 3.60
C LYS A 397 5.21 31.27 3.54
N LYS A 398 5.73 30.71 4.64
CA LYS A 398 7.11 30.21 4.69
C LYS A 398 7.32 29.07 3.69
N LEU A 399 6.38 28.13 3.59
CA LEU A 399 6.45 27.02 2.63
C LEU A 399 6.35 27.52 1.18
N ALA A 400 5.44 28.46 0.89
CA ALA A 400 5.34 29.09 -0.43
C ALA A 400 6.66 29.75 -0.85
N GLN A 401 7.33 30.46 0.08
CA GLN A 401 8.66 31.03 -0.17
C GLN A 401 9.72 29.96 -0.44
N LEU A 402 9.71 28.85 0.30
CA LEU A 402 10.65 27.75 0.09
C LEU A 402 10.48 27.14 -1.30
N ILE A 403 9.24 26.91 -1.73
CA ILE A 403 8.93 26.37 -3.06
C ILE A 403 9.40 27.33 -4.16
N LYS A 404 9.12 28.63 -4.03
CA LYS A 404 9.54 29.63 -5.03
C LYS A 404 11.05 29.76 -5.17
N LEU A 405 11.81 29.55 -4.10
CA LEU A 405 13.27 29.66 -4.12
C LEU A 405 13.97 28.37 -4.55
N SER A 406 13.26 27.24 -4.57
CA SER A 406 13.83 25.91 -4.83
C SER A 406 13.93 25.65 -6.33
N GLU A 407 15.11 25.16 -6.76
CA GLU A 407 15.35 24.78 -8.15
C GLU A 407 14.94 23.33 -8.41
N LYS A 408 15.04 22.47 -7.39
CA LYS A 408 14.78 21.02 -7.46
C LYS A 408 13.80 20.56 -6.36
N PRO A 409 12.58 21.11 -6.31
CA PRO A 409 11.60 20.70 -5.31
C PRO A 409 11.07 19.30 -5.59
N ILE A 410 10.76 18.56 -4.53
CA ILE A 410 10.00 17.31 -4.59
C ILE A 410 8.90 17.34 -3.52
N LEU A 411 7.68 17.01 -3.94
CA LEU A 411 6.59 16.62 -3.05
C LEU A 411 6.49 15.10 -2.99
N LEU A 412 6.59 14.53 -1.79
CA LEU A 412 6.23 13.14 -1.53
C LEU A 412 4.94 13.12 -0.71
N ILE A 413 3.85 12.71 -1.34
CA ILE A 413 2.51 12.70 -0.77
C ILE A 413 2.04 11.28 -0.49
N SER A 414 1.33 11.10 0.63
CA SER A 414 0.86 9.80 1.10
C SER A 414 -0.53 9.89 1.73
N SER A 415 -1.00 8.81 2.34
CA SER A 415 -2.43 8.56 2.55
C SER A 415 -3.18 9.64 3.38
N GLN A 416 -2.53 10.52 4.17
CA GLN A 416 -3.31 11.58 4.86
C GLN A 416 -3.82 12.66 3.90
N ALA A 417 -3.32 12.69 2.67
CA ALA A 417 -3.80 13.57 1.63
C ALA A 417 -5.19 13.23 1.11
N VAL A 418 -5.68 12.01 1.35
CA VAL A 418 -7.01 11.57 0.92
C VAL A 418 -8.04 11.57 2.07
N LEU A 419 -7.69 12.17 3.21
CA LEU A 419 -8.55 12.26 4.37
C LEU A 419 -9.34 13.57 4.41
N PRO A 420 -10.58 13.58 4.96
CA PRO A 420 -11.37 14.80 5.14
C PRO A 420 -10.68 15.78 6.10
N PRO A 421 -10.84 17.11 5.96
CA PRO A 421 -12.04 17.75 5.41
C PRO A 421 -11.98 18.08 3.92
N ILE A 422 -10.79 18.16 3.32
CA ILE A 422 -10.65 18.39 1.88
C ILE A 422 -10.78 17.04 1.17
N SER A 423 -11.59 16.98 0.12
CA SER A 423 -11.75 15.76 -0.67
C SER A 423 -10.43 15.37 -1.37
N ALA A 424 -10.30 14.11 -1.77
CA ALA A 424 -9.11 13.66 -2.49
C ALA A 424 -9.01 14.35 -3.87
N GLU A 425 -10.15 14.60 -4.50
CA GLU A 425 -10.29 15.29 -5.79
C GLU A 425 -9.88 16.77 -5.67
N GLU A 426 -10.37 17.48 -4.65
CA GLU A 426 -9.96 18.87 -4.38
C GLU A 426 -8.47 18.94 -4.01
N THR A 427 -7.98 17.98 -3.20
CA THR A 427 -6.55 17.90 -2.89
C THR A 427 -5.72 17.68 -4.14
N ALA A 428 -6.17 16.85 -5.08
CA ALA A 428 -5.49 16.65 -6.37
C ALA A 428 -5.37 17.95 -7.15
N VAL A 429 -6.45 18.73 -7.29
CA VAL A 429 -6.43 20.05 -7.94
C VAL A 429 -5.37 20.95 -7.31
N HIS A 430 -5.34 21.04 -5.98
CA HIS A 430 -4.34 21.88 -5.30
C HIS A 430 -2.90 21.37 -5.49
N VAL A 431 -2.67 20.06 -5.48
CA VAL A 431 -1.34 19.50 -5.81
C VAL A 431 -0.90 19.88 -7.22
N GLN A 432 -1.79 19.83 -8.21
CA GLN A 432 -1.49 20.23 -9.58
C GLN A 432 -1.05 21.69 -9.67
N THR A 433 -1.76 22.59 -8.97
CA THR A 433 -1.44 24.02 -8.96
C THR A 433 -0.10 24.37 -8.31
N LEU A 434 0.50 23.46 -7.52
CA LEU A 434 1.82 23.71 -6.94
C LEU A 434 2.93 23.75 -7.99
N GLY A 435 2.73 23.11 -9.15
CA GLY A 435 3.69 23.13 -10.25
C GLY A 435 5.01 22.38 -9.98
N ILE A 436 5.06 21.48 -8.99
CA ILE A 436 6.28 20.77 -8.59
C ILE A 436 6.19 19.25 -8.78
N PRO A 437 7.33 18.56 -9.02
CA PRO A 437 7.39 17.11 -9.11
C PRO A 437 6.80 16.42 -7.88
N THR A 438 5.89 15.47 -8.10
CA THR A 438 5.13 14.80 -7.05
C THR A 438 5.24 13.28 -7.16
N TYR A 439 5.70 12.65 -6.07
CA TYR A 439 5.66 11.21 -5.86
C TYR A 439 4.49 10.83 -4.95
N MET A 440 3.71 9.84 -5.36
CA MET A 440 2.53 9.38 -4.62
C MET A 440 2.79 7.99 -4.00
N SER A 441 2.27 7.77 -2.79
CA SER A 441 2.48 6.52 -2.05
C SER A 441 1.26 6.14 -1.19
N GLY A 442 1.14 4.86 -0.85
CA GLY A 442 -0.03 4.33 -0.13
C GLY A 442 -1.32 4.65 -0.88
N MET A 443 -2.36 5.02 -0.13
CA MET A 443 -3.68 5.35 -0.69
C MET A 443 -3.71 6.66 -1.49
N ALA A 444 -2.65 7.46 -1.46
CA ALA A 444 -2.52 8.62 -2.34
C ALA A 444 -2.04 8.25 -3.75
N ARG A 445 -1.71 6.98 -4.02
CA ARG A 445 -1.48 6.50 -5.39
C ARG A 445 -2.75 6.74 -6.21
N GLY A 446 -2.59 7.33 -7.40
CA GLY A 446 -3.71 7.74 -8.25
C GLY A 446 -4.23 9.14 -8.01
N LEU A 447 -3.75 9.87 -6.97
CA LEU A 447 -4.24 11.22 -6.65
C LEU A 447 -4.19 12.17 -7.86
N LEU A 448 -3.12 12.12 -8.66
CA LEU A 448 -3.01 12.94 -9.88
C LEU A 448 -3.52 12.24 -11.15
N GLY A 449 -3.95 10.99 -11.06
CA GLY A 449 -4.26 10.13 -12.21
C GLY A 449 -3.02 9.48 -12.83
N ARG A 450 -3.25 8.81 -13.97
CA ARG A 450 -2.29 7.88 -14.62
C ARG A 450 -1.08 8.56 -15.26
N ASP A 451 -1.33 9.61 -16.05
CA ASP A 451 -0.34 10.20 -16.98
C ASP A 451 -0.07 11.69 -16.70
N HIS A 452 -0.28 12.12 -15.45
CA HIS A 452 -0.09 13.52 -15.08
C HIS A 452 1.38 13.94 -15.17
N GLN A 453 1.67 15.08 -15.80
CA GLN A 453 3.04 15.52 -16.10
C GLN A 453 3.93 15.78 -14.88
N LEU A 454 3.30 16.05 -13.73
CA LEU A 454 3.99 16.24 -12.44
C LEU A 454 4.01 14.98 -11.57
N GLY A 455 3.35 13.90 -12.00
CA GLY A 455 3.29 12.63 -11.27
C GLY A 455 4.45 11.71 -11.67
N PHE A 456 5.23 11.27 -10.70
CA PHE A 456 6.37 10.37 -10.92
C PHE A 456 6.25 9.11 -10.04
N ARG A 457 6.75 7.97 -10.55
CA ARG A 457 6.71 6.68 -9.84
C ARG A 457 8.10 6.10 -9.63
N HIS A 458 8.99 6.32 -10.59
CA HIS A 458 10.31 5.72 -10.67
C HIS A 458 11.42 6.67 -10.20
N ALA A 459 12.62 6.14 -10.01
CA ALA A 459 13.82 6.90 -9.62
C ALA A 459 13.67 7.78 -8.36
N ARG A 460 12.63 7.56 -7.54
CA ARG A 460 12.35 8.33 -6.31
C ARG A 460 13.57 8.46 -5.40
N ARG A 461 14.32 7.37 -5.24
CA ARG A 461 15.53 7.34 -4.40
C ARG A 461 16.56 8.38 -4.86
N THR A 462 16.83 8.43 -6.16
CA THR A 462 17.78 9.35 -6.78
C THR A 462 17.25 10.78 -6.72
N ALA A 463 15.97 10.97 -7.03
CA ALA A 463 15.32 12.28 -6.96
C ALA A 463 15.44 12.90 -5.56
N LEU A 464 15.14 12.13 -4.50
CA LEU A 464 15.26 12.58 -3.10
C LEU A 464 16.70 12.91 -2.68
N ARG A 465 17.71 12.29 -3.30
CA ARG A 465 19.14 12.59 -3.04
C ARG A 465 19.63 13.87 -3.71
N GLU A 466 18.97 14.29 -4.79
CA GLU A 466 19.36 15.45 -5.61
C GLU A 466 18.52 16.70 -5.33
N ALA A 467 17.32 16.52 -4.77
CA ALA A 467 16.42 17.62 -4.42
C ALA A 467 17.06 18.61 -3.43
N ASP A 468 16.69 19.89 -3.53
CA ASP A 468 17.09 20.96 -2.61
C ASP A 468 15.96 21.34 -1.64
N LEU A 469 14.71 20.96 -1.96
CA LEU A 469 13.54 21.03 -1.10
C LEU A 469 12.77 19.72 -1.18
N ILE A 470 12.48 19.12 -0.03
CA ILE A 470 11.69 17.88 0.07
C ILE A 470 10.51 18.13 0.98
N ILE A 471 9.29 17.97 0.46
CA ILE A 471 8.06 18.11 1.21
C ILE A 471 7.48 16.72 1.45
N LEU A 472 7.45 16.30 2.72
CA LEU A 472 6.87 15.05 3.18
C LEU A 472 5.45 15.33 3.67
N ALA A 473 4.44 15.05 2.84
CA ALA A 473 3.05 15.38 3.10
C ALA A 473 2.23 14.12 3.42
N GLY A 474 1.79 13.99 4.67
CA GLY A 474 0.84 12.95 5.05
C GLY A 474 1.39 11.53 5.05
N ILE A 475 2.72 11.40 5.11
CA ILE A 475 3.40 10.11 5.23
C ILE A 475 3.00 9.48 6.56
N TYR A 476 2.29 8.36 6.47
CA TYR A 476 1.88 7.58 7.62
C TYR A 476 3.07 6.86 8.25
N CYS A 477 2.95 6.65 9.56
CA CYS A 477 3.89 5.94 10.43
C CYS A 477 3.19 4.77 11.09
N PHE A 478 3.96 3.74 11.42
CA PHE A 478 3.58 2.80 12.47
C PHE A 478 3.68 3.48 13.84
N GLU A 479 2.72 3.22 14.70
CA GLU A 479 2.92 3.21 16.15
C GLU A 479 2.41 1.85 16.63
N PHE A 480 3.31 0.98 17.10
CA PHE A 480 2.93 -0.09 18.02
C PHE A 480 2.94 0.47 19.44
#